data_AF-A0A3N2D550-F1
#
_entry.id   AF-A0A3N2D550-F1
#
_cell.length_a   1.000
_cell.length_b   1.000
_cell.length_c   1.000
_cell.angle_alpha   90.00
_cell.angle_beta   90.00
_cell.angle_gamma   90.00
#
_symmetry.space_group_name_H-M   'P 1'
#
loop_
_entity.id
_entity.type
_entity.pdbx_description
1 polymer ?
#
loop_
_entity_poly.entity_id
_entity_poly.type
_entity_poly.pdbx_seq_one_letter_code
_entity_poly.pdbx_strand_id
1 'polypeptide(L)'
;MFNFLKSKPIISKQDSMFQVETYKWLLKYFGGKDFYEEAKLILPTRQYFPSKVKDPEEAAIETFEAVKKYAGMEEWPCKLVAQEEDINPVVGETLVVRDTPSSALGTFEYKGEDEVIITYNPASLSSPTQLVATFAHELAHYLTGTAIEPPPGGWDNWEFATDITATFLGFGVFMANSTFNFSQYTGSGSQGWKTTNSGYLTESEHIYALAIFLLLKSVPVDQATSCLKPNLKKLLKKAVKEIDNSNIIAELKAIKHEEPELAACQSTNL
;
A
#
# COMPACT_ATOMS: atom_id res chain seq x y z
N MET A 1 22.76 -14.59 35.96
CA MET A 1 22.63 -14.62 34.49
C MET A 1 21.19 -14.31 34.15
N PHE A 2 20.90 -13.09 33.67
CA PHE A 2 19.55 -12.76 33.21
C PHE A 2 19.38 -13.35 31.81
N ASN A 3 18.60 -14.42 31.71
CA ASN A 3 18.22 -15.00 30.43
C ASN A 3 17.26 -14.01 29.76
N PHE A 4 17.75 -13.22 28.79
CA PHE A 4 16.89 -12.37 27.99
C PHE A 4 15.92 -13.28 27.23
N LEU A 5 14.67 -13.39 27.69
CA LEU A 5 13.62 -14.03 26.92
C LEU A 5 13.55 -13.32 25.56
N LYS A 6 13.80 -14.07 24.48
CA LYS A 6 13.60 -13.58 23.12
C LYS A 6 12.14 -13.15 23.00
N SER A 7 11.91 -11.88 22.67
CA SER A 7 10.56 -11.37 22.45
C SER A 7 9.92 -12.13 21.29
N LYS A 8 8.64 -12.50 21.44
CA LYS A 8 7.87 -13.11 20.33
C LYS A 8 7.96 -12.19 19.10
N PRO A 9 8.28 -12.71 17.90
CA PRO A 9 8.27 -11.94 16.66
C PRO A 9 6.94 -11.23 16.45
N ILE A 10 6.97 -10.10 15.73
CA ILE A 10 5.75 -9.29 15.49
C ILE A 10 4.81 -9.96 14.51
N ILE A 11 5.37 -10.51 13.44
CA ILE A 11 4.65 -11.29 12.43
C ILE A 11 5.27 -12.69 12.35
N SER A 12 4.62 -13.59 11.61
CA SER A 12 5.18 -14.93 11.42
C SER A 12 6.51 -14.85 10.65
N LYS A 13 7.34 -15.89 10.76
CA LYS A 13 8.58 -15.97 9.97
C LYS A 13 8.28 -15.94 8.47
N GLN A 14 7.19 -16.56 8.05
CA GLN A 14 6.78 -16.62 6.65
C GLN A 14 6.41 -15.23 6.13
N ASP A 15 5.59 -14.47 6.88
CA ASP A 15 5.18 -13.12 6.48
C ASP A 15 6.38 -12.17 6.47
N SER A 16 7.29 -12.29 7.46
CA SER A 16 8.54 -11.52 7.49
C SER A 16 9.41 -11.82 6.26
N MET A 17 9.57 -13.09 5.90
CA MET A 17 10.30 -13.46 4.68
C MET A 17 9.62 -12.91 3.43
N PHE A 18 8.30 -13.03 3.31
CA PHE A 18 7.55 -12.48 2.19
C PHE A 18 7.78 -10.97 2.05
N GLN A 19 7.64 -10.20 3.14
CA GLN A 19 7.86 -8.76 3.08
C GLN A 19 9.29 -8.39 2.69
N VAL A 20 10.30 -9.12 3.20
CA VAL A 20 11.70 -8.89 2.83
C VAL A 20 11.92 -9.18 1.35
N GLU A 21 11.41 -10.29 0.82
CA GLU A 21 11.53 -10.60 -0.60
C GLU A 21 10.76 -9.59 -1.46
N THR A 22 9.60 -9.09 -1.01
CA THR A 22 8.86 -8.04 -1.73
C THR A 22 9.66 -6.74 -1.76
N TYR A 23 10.30 -6.35 -0.66
CA TYR A 23 11.20 -5.19 -0.68
C TYR A 23 12.43 -5.40 -1.58
N LYS A 24 12.97 -6.61 -1.68
CA LYS A 24 14.06 -6.91 -2.64
C LYS A 24 13.58 -6.71 -4.07
N TRP A 25 12.40 -7.25 -4.40
CA TRP A 25 11.77 -7.11 -5.70
C TRP A 25 11.49 -5.64 -6.04
N LEU A 26 10.94 -4.86 -5.09
CA LEU A 26 10.71 -3.43 -5.26
C LEU A 26 12.00 -2.63 -5.43
N LEU A 27 13.03 -2.89 -4.62
CA LEU A 27 14.32 -2.22 -4.76
C LEU A 27 15.02 -2.56 -6.07
N LYS A 28 14.83 -3.79 -6.57
CA LYS A 28 15.35 -4.23 -7.86
C LYS A 28 14.70 -3.43 -8.99
N TYR A 29 13.37 -3.39 -9.07
CA TYR A 29 12.67 -2.82 -10.24
C TYR A 29 12.25 -1.35 -10.13
N PHE A 30 12.04 -0.85 -8.92
CA PHE A 30 11.50 0.49 -8.64
C PHE A 30 12.33 1.25 -7.59
N GLY A 31 13.53 0.76 -7.30
CA GLY A 31 14.44 1.34 -6.32
C GLY A 31 15.25 2.51 -6.86
N GLY A 32 16.56 2.49 -6.60
CA GLY A 32 17.47 3.51 -7.12
C GLY A 32 17.16 4.92 -6.59
N LYS A 33 17.31 5.92 -7.47
CA LYS A 33 17.13 7.33 -7.13
C LYS A 33 15.71 7.62 -6.64
N ASP A 34 14.72 7.08 -7.33
CA ASP A 34 13.30 7.34 -7.05
C ASP A 34 12.95 6.94 -5.62
N PHE A 35 13.41 5.78 -5.15
CA PHE A 35 13.21 5.38 -3.76
C PHE A 35 14.13 6.09 -2.76
N TYR A 36 15.45 6.12 -3.00
CA TYR A 36 16.39 6.59 -1.98
C TYR A 36 16.47 8.10 -1.85
N GLU A 37 16.21 8.86 -2.91
CA GLU A 37 16.29 10.33 -2.92
C GLU A 37 14.90 10.97 -2.91
N GLU A 38 13.96 10.48 -3.72
CA GLU A 38 12.69 11.17 -3.96
C GLU A 38 11.55 10.72 -3.03
N ALA A 39 11.39 9.42 -2.80
CA ALA A 39 10.34 8.88 -1.94
C ALA A 39 10.46 9.37 -0.48
N LYS A 40 9.33 9.80 0.10
CA LYS A 40 9.25 10.41 1.42
C LYS A 40 8.23 9.69 2.30
N LEU A 41 8.40 9.78 3.61
CA LEU A 41 7.32 9.41 4.52
C LEU A 41 6.20 10.45 4.44
N ILE A 42 5.10 10.08 3.78
CA ILE A 42 3.94 10.97 3.63
C ILE A 42 3.06 10.84 4.88
N LEU A 43 2.64 11.99 5.41
CA LEU A 43 1.89 12.07 6.66
C LEU A 43 0.56 12.81 6.47
N PRO A 44 -0.49 12.49 7.27
CA PRO A 44 -1.78 13.18 7.24
C PRO A 44 -1.68 14.57 7.89
N THR A 45 -0.90 15.46 7.29
CA THR A 45 -0.65 16.82 7.79
C THR A 45 -0.87 17.84 6.67
N ARG A 46 -1.06 19.10 7.06
CA ARG A 46 -1.21 20.22 6.11
C ARG A 46 0.03 20.49 5.26
N GLN A 47 1.18 19.93 5.64
CA GLN A 47 2.38 19.98 4.81
C GLN A 47 2.20 19.16 3.53
N TYR A 48 1.56 18.00 3.63
CA TYR A 48 1.35 17.09 2.50
C TYR A 48 -0.03 17.28 1.86
N PHE A 49 -1.04 17.60 2.65
CA PHE A 49 -2.42 17.79 2.18
C PHE A 49 -2.91 19.18 2.64
N PRO A 50 -2.51 20.26 1.93
CA PRO A 50 -2.83 21.64 2.34
C PRO A 50 -4.27 22.05 2.01
N SER A 51 -4.98 21.25 1.22
CA SER A 51 -6.29 21.58 0.66
C SER A 51 -7.31 22.00 1.72
N LYS A 52 -8.17 22.93 1.33
CA LYS A 52 -9.33 23.42 2.09
C LYS A 52 -10.60 23.42 1.24
N VAL A 53 -10.61 22.66 0.14
CA VAL A 53 -11.76 22.62 -0.77
C VAL A 53 -13.00 22.19 -0.02
N LYS A 54 -14.11 22.85 -0.37
CA LYS A 54 -15.42 22.63 0.24
C LYS A 54 -16.25 21.65 -0.57
N ASP A 55 -15.90 21.47 -1.83
CA ASP A 55 -16.55 20.53 -2.73
C ASP A 55 -15.93 19.12 -2.56
N PRO A 56 -16.75 18.09 -2.31
CA PRO A 56 -16.25 16.73 -2.08
C PRO A 56 -15.57 16.10 -3.30
N GLU A 57 -16.00 16.42 -4.52
CA GLU A 57 -15.40 15.88 -5.75
C GLU A 57 -14.04 16.54 -6.02
N GLU A 58 -13.97 17.87 -5.87
CA GLU A 58 -12.71 18.62 -5.91
C GLU A 58 -11.72 18.10 -4.85
N ALA A 59 -12.21 17.73 -3.65
CA ALA A 59 -11.39 17.12 -2.60
C ALA A 59 -10.80 15.77 -3.02
N ALA A 60 -11.57 14.93 -3.72
CA ALA A 60 -11.08 13.65 -4.24
C ALA A 60 -9.98 13.87 -5.28
N ILE A 61 -10.23 14.76 -6.26
CA ILE A 61 -9.29 15.06 -7.34
C ILE A 61 -7.98 15.62 -6.76
N GLU A 62 -8.04 16.65 -5.90
CA GLU A 62 -6.83 17.22 -5.29
C GLU A 62 -6.07 16.21 -4.42
N THR A 63 -6.81 15.33 -3.71
CA THR A 63 -6.18 14.26 -2.92
C THR A 63 -5.48 13.27 -3.84
N PHE A 64 -6.13 12.84 -4.93
CA PHE A 64 -5.56 11.91 -5.90
C PHE A 64 -4.30 12.47 -6.57
N GLU A 65 -4.35 13.72 -7.03
CA GLU A 65 -3.19 14.39 -7.63
C GLU A 65 -2.03 14.52 -6.63
N ALA A 66 -2.33 14.82 -5.36
CA ALA A 66 -1.31 14.82 -4.30
C ALA A 66 -0.70 13.42 -4.08
N VAL A 67 -1.51 12.36 -4.09
CA VAL A 67 -1.01 10.98 -3.97
C VAL A 67 -0.15 10.61 -5.18
N LYS A 68 -0.60 10.87 -6.42
CA LYS A 68 0.21 10.68 -7.65
C LYS A 68 1.54 11.38 -7.55
N LYS A 69 1.52 12.65 -7.12
CA LYS A 69 2.71 13.45 -6.88
C LYS A 69 3.69 12.79 -5.94
N TYR A 70 3.23 12.43 -4.75
CA TYR A 70 4.13 11.85 -3.74
C TYR A 70 4.58 10.43 -4.09
N ALA A 71 3.83 9.71 -4.93
CA ALA A 71 4.22 8.43 -5.50
C ALA A 71 5.24 8.55 -6.65
N GLY A 72 5.56 9.77 -7.13
CA GLY A 72 6.43 9.97 -8.29
C GLY A 72 5.75 9.65 -9.63
N MET A 73 4.41 9.69 -9.67
CA MET A 73 3.58 9.26 -10.79
C MET A 73 2.73 10.40 -11.39
N GLU A 74 3.14 11.67 -11.24
CA GLU A 74 2.40 12.84 -11.76
C GLU A 74 2.05 12.68 -13.24
N GLU A 75 3.05 12.28 -14.04
CA GLU A 75 2.95 12.15 -15.50
C GLU A 75 2.39 10.79 -15.96
N TRP A 76 2.03 9.89 -15.05
CA TRP A 76 1.48 8.60 -15.43
C TRP A 76 0.03 8.76 -15.91
N PRO A 77 -0.34 8.20 -17.07
CA PRO A 77 -1.68 8.35 -17.63
C PRO A 77 -2.68 7.53 -16.80
N CYS A 78 -3.58 8.21 -16.10
CA CYS A 78 -4.71 7.57 -15.43
C CYS A 78 -5.83 8.59 -15.18
N LYS A 79 -7.08 8.11 -15.19
CA LYS A 79 -8.27 8.91 -14.89
C LYS A 79 -8.88 8.48 -13.58
N LEU A 80 -9.24 9.45 -12.75
CA LEU A 80 -10.01 9.23 -11.54
C LEU A 80 -11.51 9.24 -11.86
N VAL A 81 -12.25 8.21 -11.42
CA VAL A 81 -13.71 8.09 -11.63
C VAL A 81 -14.41 7.71 -10.32
N ALA A 82 -15.48 8.44 -9.97
CA ALA A 82 -16.33 8.04 -8.85
C ALA A 82 -17.14 6.79 -9.21
N GLN A 83 -17.19 5.80 -8.31
CA GLN A 83 -18.09 4.65 -8.45
C GLN A 83 -19.56 5.10 -8.32
N GLU A 84 -20.47 4.34 -8.94
CA GLU A 84 -21.90 4.53 -8.68
C GLU A 84 -22.19 4.27 -7.19
N GLU A 85 -22.95 5.16 -6.54
CA GLU A 85 -23.33 4.98 -5.15
C GLU A 85 -24.14 3.67 -5.01
N ASP A 86 -23.73 2.82 -4.07
CA ASP A 86 -24.52 1.63 -3.71
C ASP A 86 -25.95 2.08 -3.35
N ILE A 87 -26.95 1.53 -4.05
CA ILE A 87 -28.35 1.75 -3.71
C ILE A 87 -28.56 1.20 -2.30
N ASN A 88 -28.64 2.10 -1.32
CA ASN A 88 -28.92 1.81 0.08
C ASN A 88 -30.12 0.84 0.18
N PRO A 89 -29.96 -0.44 0.55
CA PRO A 89 -31.08 -1.36 0.67
C PRO A 89 -31.74 -1.16 2.04
N VAL A 90 -32.21 0.04 2.35
CA VAL A 90 -33.12 0.25 3.48
C VAL A 90 -34.53 -0.08 2.99
N VAL A 91 -34.80 -1.37 2.78
CA VAL A 91 -36.15 -1.89 2.50
C VAL A 91 -36.68 -2.55 3.77
N GLY A 92 -37.22 -1.73 4.68
CA GLY A 92 -38.16 -2.18 5.72
C GLY A 92 -37.62 -3.09 6.83
N GLU A 93 -38.33 -3.10 7.94
CA GLU A 93 -37.94 -3.64 9.25
C GLU A 93 -37.84 -5.19 9.33
N THR A 94 -37.67 -5.94 8.23
CA THR A 94 -37.71 -7.42 8.31
C THR A 94 -36.88 -8.22 7.29
N LEU A 95 -36.10 -7.61 6.39
CA LEU A 95 -35.27 -8.37 5.45
C LEU A 95 -33.87 -7.77 5.33
N VAL A 96 -32.93 -8.30 6.12
CA VAL A 96 -31.50 -8.11 5.87
C VAL A 96 -31.15 -8.94 4.63
N VAL A 97 -31.06 -8.28 3.47
CA VAL A 97 -30.46 -8.86 2.27
C VAL A 97 -28.98 -9.10 2.57
N ARG A 98 -28.60 -10.36 2.76
CA ARG A 98 -27.22 -10.77 3.11
C ARG A 98 -26.21 -10.66 1.95
N ASP A 99 -26.67 -10.28 0.76
CA ASP A 99 -25.86 -10.14 -0.44
C ASP A 99 -25.99 -8.72 -1.01
N THR A 100 -25.64 -7.71 -0.22
CA THR A 100 -25.33 -6.39 -0.80
C THR A 100 -23.93 -6.51 -1.41
N PRO A 101 -23.69 -6.15 -2.68
CA PRO A 101 -22.34 -6.10 -3.22
C PRO A 101 -21.53 -5.17 -2.32
N SER A 102 -20.53 -5.69 -1.62
CA SER A 102 -19.57 -4.85 -0.90
C SER A 102 -18.72 -4.20 -1.98
N SER A 103 -19.11 -3.01 -2.47
CA SER A 103 -18.39 -2.30 -3.52
C SER A 103 -16.95 -2.03 -3.07
N ALA A 104 -15.96 -2.44 -3.87
CA ALA A 104 -14.56 -2.23 -3.55
C ALA A 104 -14.29 -0.73 -3.29
N LEU A 105 -13.45 -0.39 -2.30
CA LEU A 105 -13.19 1.01 -1.93
C LEU A 105 -12.63 1.85 -3.10
N GLY A 106 -11.96 1.18 -4.02
CA GLY A 106 -11.51 1.65 -5.32
C GLY A 106 -11.23 0.44 -6.21
N THR A 107 -11.00 0.68 -7.50
CA THR A 107 -10.60 -0.35 -8.44
C THR A 107 -9.60 0.21 -9.44
N PHE A 108 -8.65 -0.62 -9.84
CA PHE A 108 -7.79 -0.40 -10.99
C PHE A 108 -8.32 -1.20 -12.20
N GLU A 109 -8.57 -0.51 -13.32
CA GLU A 109 -8.97 -1.13 -14.57
C GLU A 109 -8.09 -0.63 -15.73
N TYR A 110 -7.49 -1.55 -16.47
CA TYR A 110 -6.80 -1.25 -17.73
C TYR A 110 -7.74 -1.55 -18.89
N LYS A 111 -8.18 -0.50 -19.63
CA LYS A 111 -9.18 -0.64 -20.71
C LYS A 111 -8.60 -0.87 -22.11
N GLY A 112 -7.28 -1.00 -22.24
CA GLY A 112 -6.60 -0.92 -23.55
C GLY A 112 -6.45 0.54 -24.01
N GLU A 113 -5.62 0.77 -25.04
CA GLU A 113 -5.25 2.12 -25.54
C GLU A 113 -4.59 3.05 -24.51
N ASP A 114 -3.81 2.50 -23.57
CA ASP A 114 -3.15 3.24 -22.46
C ASP A 114 -4.12 3.94 -21.49
N GLU A 115 -5.41 3.58 -21.50
CA GLU A 115 -6.40 4.15 -20.58
C GLU A 115 -6.48 3.34 -19.28
N VAL A 116 -5.77 3.82 -18.25
CA VAL A 116 -5.93 3.35 -16.87
C VAL A 116 -7.03 4.15 -16.16
N ILE A 117 -7.99 3.44 -15.57
CA ILE A 117 -9.03 4.03 -14.74
C ILE A 117 -8.81 3.60 -13.30
N ILE A 118 -8.72 4.58 -12.42
CA ILE A 118 -8.73 4.39 -10.97
C ILE A 118 -10.09 4.88 -10.46
N THR A 119 -10.81 3.99 -9.79
CA THR A 119 -12.10 4.35 -9.19
C THR A 119 -12.01 4.56 -7.69
N TYR A 120 -12.98 5.28 -7.11
CA TYR A 120 -13.16 5.36 -5.66
C TYR A 120 -14.63 5.36 -5.28
N ASN A 121 -14.93 4.79 -4.11
CA ASN A 121 -16.25 4.88 -3.51
C ASN A 121 -16.44 6.29 -2.89
N PRO A 122 -17.44 7.08 -3.34
CA PRO A 122 -17.69 8.42 -2.80
C PRO A 122 -17.89 8.48 -1.29
N ALA A 123 -18.39 7.41 -0.66
CA ALA A 123 -18.52 7.34 0.81
C ALA A 123 -17.16 7.50 1.54
N SER A 124 -16.06 7.14 0.88
CA SER A 124 -14.69 7.29 1.40
C SER A 124 -14.25 8.75 1.56
N LEU A 125 -14.93 9.71 0.94
CA LEU A 125 -14.65 11.15 1.11
C LEU A 125 -14.81 11.62 2.56
N SER A 126 -15.63 10.92 3.35
CA SER A 126 -15.78 11.16 4.79
C SER A 126 -14.54 10.75 5.62
N SER A 127 -13.60 10.01 5.02
CA SER A 127 -12.39 9.49 5.67
C SER A 127 -11.15 9.76 4.81
N PRO A 128 -10.51 10.94 4.97
CA PRO A 128 -9.32 11.32 4.18
C PRO A 128 -8.18 10.29 4.26
N THR A 129 -7.97 9.68 5.43
CA THR A 129 -6.95 8.64 5.61
C THR A 129 -7.24 7.40 4.77
N GLN A 130 -8.52 7.01 4.69
CA GLN A 130 -8.93 5.87 3.86
C GLN A 130 -8.79 6.20 2.38
N LEU A 131 -9.24 7.38 1.97
CA LEU A 131 -9.16 7.83 0.58
C LEU A 131 -7.72 7.83 0.06
N VAL A 132 -6.79 8.39 0.84
CA VAL A 132 -5.35 8.36 0.51
C VAL A 132 -4.81 6.93 0.44
N ALA A 133 -5.20 6.06 1.38
CA ALA A 133 -4.77 4.66 1.36
C ALA A 133 -5.27 3.93 0.11
N THR A 134 -6.53 4.14 -0.28
CA THR A 134 -7.11 3.59 -1.51
C THR A 134 -6.36 4.08 -2.74
N PHE A 135 -6.13 5.38 -2.89
CA PHE A 135 -5.37 5.89 -4.04
C PHE A 135 -3.93 5.38 -4.08
N ALA A 136 -3.27 5.29 -2.93
CA ALA A 136 -1.91 4.75 -2.85
C ALA A 136 -1.88 3.26 -3.25
N HIS A 137 -2.92 2.49 -2.90
CA HIS A 137 -3.09 1.10 -3.29
C HIS A 137 -3.27 0.96 -4.81
N GLU A 138 -4.20 1.70 -5.40
CA GLU A 138 -4.47 1.60 -6.85
C GLU A 138 -3.27 2.08 -7.70
N LEU A 139 -2.55 3.11 -7.24
CA LEU A 139 -1.31 3.55 -7.90
C LEU A 139 -0.17 2.54 -7.73
N ALA A 140 -0.10 1.87 -6.57
CA ALA A 140 0.83 0.77 -6.37
C ALA A 140 0.51 -0.42 -7.28
N HIS A 141 -0.76 -0.72 -7.54
CA HIS A 141 -1.18 -1.71 -8.54
C HIS A 141 -0.70 -1.32 -9.93
N TYR A 142 -0.89 -0.06 -10.32
CA TYR A 142 -0.40 0.43 -11.60
C TYR A 142 1.14 0.26 -11.71
N LEU A 143 1.92 0.71 -10.71
CA LEU A 143 3.38 0.56 -10.71
C LEU A 143 3.81 -0.91 -10.80
N THR A 144 3.24 -1.77 -9.95
CA THR A 144 3.63 -3.19 -9.90
C THR A 144 3.21 -3.96 -11.15
N GLY A 145 2.16 -3.53 -11.84
CA GLY A 145 1.75 -4.06 -13.15
C GLY A 145 2.76 -3.80 -14.26
N THR A 146 3.68 -2.84 -14.09
CA THR A 146 4.78 -2.59 -15.06
C THR A 146 6.05 -3.37 -14.73
N ALA A 147 6.07 -4.20 -13.68
CA ALA A 147 7.24 -4.98 -13.33
C ALA A 147 7.54 -6.06 -14.38
N ILE A 148 8.84 -6.29 -14.63
CA ILE A 148 9.30 -7.33 -15.59
C ILE A 148 9.00 -8.73 -15.06
N GLU A 149 9.15 -8.94 -13.76
CA GLU A 149 8.90 -10.22 -13.10
C GLU A 149 7.75 -10.10 -12.10
N PRO A 150 6.96 -11.18 -11.91
CA PRO A 150 5.88 -11.21 -10.93
C PRO A 150 6.42 -10.98 -9.50
N PRO A 151 5.56 -10.52 -8.57
CA PRO A 151 5.95 -10.37 -7.17
C PRO A 151 6.30 -11.74 -6.55
N PRO A 152 7.01 -11.76 -5.41
CA PRO A 152 7.32 -12.98 -4.69
C PRO A 152 6.07 -13.83 -4.44
N GLY A 153 6.15 -15.13 -4.71
CA GLY A 153 5.00 -16.02 -4.58
C GLY A 153 3.94 -15.89 -5.68
N GLY A 154 4.20 -15.11 -6.74
CA GLY A 154 3.36 -15.02 -7.93
C GLY A 154 2.16 -14.07 -7.79
N TRP A 155 1.36 -13.97 -8.86
CA TRP A 155 0.20 -13.07 -8.93
C TRP A 155 -0.89 -13.37 -7.91
N ASP A 156 -0.94 -14.58 -7.35
CA ASP A 156 -1.82 -14.94 -6.22
C ASP A 156 -1.55 -14.09 -4.97
N ASN A 157 -0.36 -13.50 -4.86
CA ASN A 157 0.05 -12.63 -3.77
C ASN A 157 0.11 -11.15 -4.16
N TRP A 158 -0.41 -10.77 -5.33
CA TRP A 158 -0.24 -9.43 -5.87
C TRP A 158 -0.83 -8.35 -4.97
N GLU A 159 -2.03 -8.54 -4.41
CA GLU A 159 -2.64 -7.58 -3.47
C GLU A 159 -1.75 -7.30 -2.25
N PHE A 160 -1.15 -8.34 -1.65
CA PHE A 160 -0.22 -8.16 -0.53
C PHE A 160 1.05 -7.43 -0.96
N ALA A 161 1.56 -7.70 -2.16
CA ALA A 161 2.71 -6.99 -2.69
C ALA A 161 2.36 -5.53 -2.98
N THR A 162 1.15 -5.25 -3.46
CA THR A 162 0.62 -3.90 -3.70
C THR A 162 0.49 -3.12 -2.39
N ASP A 163 -0.02 -3.72 -1.31
CA ASP A 163 -0.07 -3.11 0.02
C ASP A 163 1.33 -2.68 0.52
N ILE A 164 2.34 -3.53 0.30
CA ILE A 164 3.74 -3.24 0.64
C ILE A 164 4.28 -2.14 -0.27
N THR A 165 3.89 -2.15 -1.55
CA THR A 165 4.32 -1.14 -2.53
C THR A 165 3.75 0.24 -2.20
N ALA A 166 2.50 0.35 -1.78
CA ALA A 166 1.94 1.61 -1.28
C ALA A 166 2.76 2.15 -0.08
N THR A 167 3.28 1.26 0.77
CA THR A 167 4.19 1.63 1.85
C THR A 167 5.57 2.06 1.32
N PHE A 168 6.11 1.36 0.34
CA PHE A 168 7.36 1.68 -0.34
C PHE A 168 7.32 3.05 -1.03
N LEU A 169 6.17 3.43 -1.58
CA LEU A 169 5.88 4.75 -2.14
C LEU A 169 5.70 5.85 -1.09
N GLY A 170 5.74 5.52 0.20
CA GLY A 170 5.74 6.48 1.30
C GLY A 170 4.45 6.56 2.11
N PHE A 171 3.42 5.81 1.75
CA PHE A 171 2.08 5.92 2.35
C PHE A 171 1.82 4.94 3.50
N GLY A 172 2.86 4.32 4.07
CA GLY A 172 2.70 3.26 5.08
C GLY A 172 1.93 3.67 6.35
N VAL A 173 1.93 4.95 6.72
CA VAL A 173 1.08 5.46 7.83
C VAL A 173 -0.41 5.39 7.48
N PHE A 174 -0.77 5.69 6.24
CA PHE A 174 -2.14 5.61 5.75
C PHE A 174 -2.59 4.15 5.68
N MET A 175 -1.78 3.28 5.07
CA MET A 175 -2.07 1.85 4.98
C MET A 175 -2.31 1.22 6.36
N ALA A 176 -1.38 1.43 7.29
CA ALA A 176 -1.51 0.90 8.65
C ALA A 176 -2.76 1.42 9.39
N ASN A 177 -3.13 2.69 9.18
CA ASN A 177 -4.32 3.27 9.81
C ASN A 177 -5.64 2.84 9.14
N SER A 178 -5.62 2.27 7.92
CA SER A 178 -6.81 1.95 7.11
C SER A 178 -7.13 0.45 7.02
N THR A 179 -6.23 -0.43 7.48
CA THR A 179 -6.30 -1.90 7.42
C THR A 179 -7.68 -2.56 7.62
N PHE A 180 -8.46 -2.11 8.62
CA PHE A 180 -9.75 -2.76 8.96
C PHE A 180 -10.76 -2.71 7.81
N ASN A 181 -10.74 -1.64 7.01
CA ASN A 181 -11.72 -1.47 5.94
C ASN A 181 -11.43 -2.44 4.79
N PHE A 182 -10.17 -2.59 4.36
CA PHE A 182 -9.79 -3.54 3.29
C PHE A 182 -10.16 -5.00 3.63
N SER A 183 -10.04 -5.40 4.90
CA SER A 183 -10.36 -6.77 5.35
C SER A 183 -11.84 -7.17 5.22
N GLN A 184 -12.76 -6.21 5.07
CA GLN A 184 -14.19 -6.49 4.89
C GLN A 184 -14.54 -6.92 3.44
N TYR A 185 -13.60 -6.79 2.49
CA TYR A 185 -13.87 -6.91 1.05
C TYR A 185 -13.44 -8.24 0.41
N THR A 186 -13.03 -9.28 1.16
CA THR A 186 -12.45 -10.51 0.55
C THR A 186 -13.23 -11.80 0.83
N GLY A 187 -13.56 -12.55 -0.24
CA GLY A 187 -13.98 -13.95 -0.23
C GLY A 187 -12.83 -14.93 -0.59
N SER A 188 -12.95 -16.20 -0.19
CA SER A 188 -11.84 -17.16 -0.02
C SER A 188 -11.29 -17.85 -1.29
N GLY A 189 -10.02 -18.28 -1.28
CA GLY A 189 -9.60 -19.47 -2.06
C GLY A 189 -8.10 -19.82 -2.11
N SER A 190 -7.74 -21.10 -1.85
CA SER A 190 -6.66 -22.03 -2.38
C SER A 190 -5.13 -21.75 -2.38
N GLN A 191 -4.31 -22.82 -2.26
CA GLN A 191 -2.88 -22.90 -1.86
C GLN A 191 -1.76 -22.45 -2.83
N GLY A 192 -0.75 -21.77 -2.24
CA GLY A 192 0.55 -21.29 -2.75
C GLY A 192 1.41 -20.76 -1.58
N TRP A 193 2.47 -19.94 -1.76
CA TRP A 193 3.10 -19.16 -0.67
C TRP A 193 2.10 -18.15 -0.10
N LYS A 194 1.08 -18.63 0.59
CA LYS A 194 -0.01 -17.80 1.08
C LYS A 194 0.37 -17.25 2.43
N THR A 195 0.30 -15.94 2.56
CA THR A 195 0.07 -15.34 3.88
C THR A 195 -1.19 -15.99 4.45
N THR A 196 -1.25 -16.21 5.76
CA THR A 196 -2.36 -16.93 6.39
C THR A 196 -3.69 -16.16 6.38
N ASN A 197 -3.72 -14.99 5.74
CA ASN A 197 -4.77 -14.00 5.82
C ASN A 197 -5.53 -13.91 4.48
N SER A 198 -6.82 -13.59 4.56
CA SER A 198 -7.67 -13.42 3.39
C SER A 198 -7.36 -12.09 2.70
N GLY A 199 -6.55 -12.14 1.65
CA GLY A 199 -6.37 -11.09 0.62
C GLY A 199 -5.55 -9.84 0.98
N TYR A 200 -5.60 -9.33 2.21
CA TYR A 200 -4.89 -8.09 2.62
C TYR A 200 -4.01 -8.26 3.85
N LEU A 201 -2.99 -7.41 3.98
CA LEU A 201 -2.12 -7.42 5.16
C LEU A 201 -2.88 -7.07 6.44
N THR A 202 -2.46 -7.67 7.56
CA THR A 202 -2.89 -7.27 8.90
C THR A 202 -2.22 -5.98 9.37
N GLU A 203 -2.72 -5.39 10.45
CA GLU A 203 -2.11 -4.18 11.03
C GLU A 203 -0.64 -4.41 11.41
N SER A 204 -0.30 -5.62 11.87
CA SER A 204 1.08 -5.97 12.24
C SER A 204 1.98 -6.08 11.02
N GLU A 205 1.43 -6.56 9.90
CA GLU A 205 2.15 -6.67 8.63
C GLU A 205 2.37 -5.30 7.99
N HIS A 206 1.37 -4.40 7.94
CA HIS A 206 1.60 -3.03 7.48
C HIS A 206 2.64 -2.29 8.35
N ILE A 207 2.62 -2.51 9.66
CA ILE A 207 3.60 -1.92 10.57
C ILE A 207 5.01 -2.47 10.34
N TYR A 208 5.14 -3.75 10.01
CA TYR A 208 6.43 -4.34 9.65
C TYR A 208 6.96 -3.75 8.35
N ALA A 209 6.11 -3.60 7.33
CA ALA A 209 6.47 -2.97 6.06
C ALA A 209 6.93 -1.53 6.26
N LEU A 210 6.20 -0.76 7.09
CA LEU A 210 6.57 0.60 7.43
C LEU A 210 7.90 0.66 8.19
N ALA A 211 8.18 -0.29 9.08
CA ALA A 211 9.46 -0.35 9.79
C ALA A 211 10.65 -0.56 8.83
N ILE A 212 10.50 -1.42 7.81
CA ILE A 212 11.51 -1.60 6.75
C ILE A 212 11.74 -0.27 6.02
N PHE A 213 10.68 0.41 5.57
CA PHE A 213 10.77 1.71 4.89
C PHE A 213 11.55 2.73 5.72
N LEU A 214 11.18 2.91 7.00
CA LEU A 214 11.80 3.89 7.88
C LEU A 214 13.31 3.62 8.06
N LEU A 215 13.70 2.36 8.22
CA LEU A 215 15.10 1.98 8.39
C LEU A 215 15.92 2.14 7.09
N LEU A 216 15.36 1.76 5.94
CA LEU A 216 16.01 1.97 4.64
C LEU A 216 16.22 3.47 4.35
N LYS A 217 15.20 4.28 4.63
CA LYS A 217 15.20 5.73 4.40
C LYS A 217 15.86 6.53 5.53
N SER A 218 16.30 5.87 6.60
CA SER A 218 16.86 6.50 7.80
C SER A 218 15.92 7.57 8.40
N VAL A 219 14.61 7.35 8.34
CA VAL A 219 13.59 8.25 8.86
C VAL A 219 13.37 7.95 10.36
N PRO A 220 13.41 8.97 11.24
CA PRO A 220 13.16 8.78 12.66
C PRO A 220 11.76 8.19 12.91
N VAL A 221 11.71 7.11 13.70
CA VAL A 221 10.47 6.38 14.02
C VAL A 221 9.37 7.29 14.61
N ASP A 222 9.76 8.33 15.34
CA ASP A 222 8.81 9.22 16.00
C ASP A 222 7.97 10.03 14.99
N GLN A 223 8.48 10.31 13.78
CA GLN A 223 7.71 10.97 12.71
C GLN A 223 6.50 10.15 12.27
N ALA A 224 6.63 8.82 12.19
CA ALA A 224 5.51 7.94 11.88
C ALA A 224 4.58 7.79 13.11
N THR A 225 5.14 7.56 14.30
CA THR A 225 4.32 7.29 15.49
C THR A 225 3.46 8.47 15.94
N SER A 226 3.78 9.71 15.56
CA SER A 226 2.91 10.86 15.83
C SER A 226 1.55 10.74 15.14
N CYS A 227 1.51 10.10 13.97
CA CYS A 227 0.32 10.00 13.11
C CYS A 227 -0.35 8.61 13.09
N LEU A 228 0.23 7.62 13.78
CA LEU A 228 -0.36 6.28 13.89
C LEU A 228 -1.43 6.17 15.00
N LYS A 229 -2.37 5.24 14.84
CA LYS A 229 -3.28 4.83 15.92
C LYS A 229 -2.50 4.39 17.18
N PRO A 230 -3.02 4.63 18.40
CA PRO A 230 -2.28 4.36 19.65
C PRO A 230 -1.74 2.93 19.81
N ASN A 231 -2.51 1.91 19.38
CA ASN A 231 -2.10 0.50 19.42
C ASN A 231 -0.90 0.21 18.51
N LEU A 232 -0.78 0.92 17.38
CA LEU A 232 0.26 0.69 16.37
C LEU A 232 1.61 1.32 16.75
N LYS A 233 1.61 2.38 17.58
CA LYS A 233 2.85 3.09 17.96
C LYS A 233 3.87 2.17 18.65
N LYS A 234 3.40 1.36 19.61
CA LYS A 234 4.26 0.41 20.34
C LYS A 234 4.74 -0.70 19.41
N LEU A 235 3.86 -1.14 18.50
CA LEU A 235 4.16 -2.18 17.54
C LEU A 235 5.27 -1.73 16.57
N LEU A 236 5.19 -0.50 16.06
CA LEU A 236 6.22 0.06 15.17
C LEU A 236 7.58 0.15 15.84
N LYS A 237 7.64 0.66 17.08
CA LYS A 237 8.91 0.73 17.83
C LYS A 237 9.53 -0.65 18.04
N LYS A 238 8.70 -1.67 18.28
CA LYS A 238 9.15 -3.06 18.37
C LYS A 238 9.66 -3.56 17.02
N ALA A 239 8.97 -3.26 15.92
CA ALA A 239 9.32 -3.73 14.57
C ALA A 239 10.64 -3.14 14.10
N VAL A 240 10.82 -1.82 14.27
CA VAL A 240 12.09 -1.14 14.01
C VAL A 240 13.21 -1.81 14.80
N LYS A 241 13.02 -2.03 16.11
CA LYS A 241 14.05 -2.71 16.93
C LYS A 241 14.33 -4.14 16.48
N GLU A 242 13.31 -4.91 16.12
CA GLU A 242 13.46 -6.30 15.67
C GLU A 242 14.26 -6.38 14.36
N ILE A 243 13.95 -5.50 13.40
CA ILE A 243 14.61 -5.45 12.09
C ILE A 243 16.03 -4.87 12.21
N ASP A 244 16.24 -3.84 13.02
CA ASP A 244 17.55 -3.19 13.23
C ASP A 244 18.57 -4.12 13.92
N ASN A 245 18.10 -5.07 14.76
CA ASN A 245 18.94 -6.11 15.36
C ASN A 245 19.17 -7.32 14.43
N SER A 246 18.74 -7.25 13.17
CA SER A 246 18.89 -8.30 12.17
C SER A 246 19.79 -7.85 11.00
N ASN A 247 20.02 -8.73 10.03
CA ASN A 247 20.77 -8.39 8.82
C ASN A 247 19.89 -7.87 7.67
N ILE A 248 18.56 -7.77 7.88
CA ILE A 248 17.58 -7.45 6.83
C ILE A 248 17.92 -6.14 6.11
N ILE A 249 18.22 -5.06 6.84
CA ILE A 249 18.48 -3.75 6.21
C ILE A 249 19.77 -3.76 5.41
N ALA A 250 20.80 -4.48 5.88
CA ALA A 250 22.05 -4.62 5.14
C ALA A 250 21.83 -5.43 3.85
N GLU A 251 21.04 -6.50 3.91
CA GLU A 251 20.66 -7.29 2.73
C GLU A 251 19.87 -6.46 1.72
N LEU A 252 18.88 -5.69 2.17
CA LEU A 252 18.07 -4.83 1.31
C LEU A 252 18.90 -3.71 0.67
N LYS A 253 19.81 -3.06 1.42
CA LYS A 253 20.71 -2.04 0.87
C LYS A 253 21.73 -2.59 -0.15
N ALA A 254 21.96 -3.89 -0.16
CA ALA A 254 22.84 -4.54 -1.14
C ALA A 254 22.15 -4.86 -2.47
N ILE A 255 20.82 -4.72 -2.55
CA ILE A 255 20.07 -4.93 -3.80
C ILE A 255 20.45 -3.83 -4.79
N LYS A 256 20.81 -4.27 -6.00
CA LYS A 256 21.08 -3.38 -7.12
C LYS A 256 19.76 -3.10 -7.83
N HIS A 257 19.49 -1.82 -8.06
CA HIS A 257 18.41 -1.41 -8.94
C HIS A 257 18.78 -1.78 -10.38
N GLU A 258 17.87 -2.44 -11.07
CA GLU A 258 17.92 -2.66 -12.50
C GLU A 258 17.20 -1.47 -13.14
N GLU A 259 17.96 -0.59 -13.79
CA GLU A 259 17.35 0.41 -14.65
C GLU A 259 16.47 -0.32 -15.66
N PRO A 260 15.22 0.12 -15.89
CA PRO A 260 14.44 -0.43 -16.98
C PRO A 260 15.31 -0.28 -18.23
N GLU A 261 15.65 -1.41 -18.88
CA GLU A 261 16.22 -1.33 -20.21
C GLU A 261 15.31 -0.39 -20.99
N LEU A 262 15.89 0.60 -21.67
CA LEU A 262 15.21 1.34 -22.73
C LEU A 262 14.80 0.30 -23.77
N ALA A 263 13.74 -0.44 -23.46
CA ALA A 263 13.04 -1.29 -24.37
C ALA A 263 12.54 -0.32 -25.42
N ALA A 264 13.24 -0.34 -26.54
CA ALA A 264 12.91 0.38 -27.73
C ALA A 264 11.39 0.39 -27.89
N CYS A 265 10.82 1.57 -28.14
CA CYS A 265 9.50 1.71 -28.74
C CYS A 265 9.45 0.87 -30.02
N GLN A 266 9.19 -0.43 -29.91
CA GLN A 266 8.94 -1.35 -31.01
C GLN A 266 8.01 -2.43 -30.47
N SER A 267 6.72 -2.12 -30.55
CA SER A 267 5.72 -2.99 -31.17
C SER A 267 5.95 -4.50 -31.00
N THR A 268 5.29 -5.09 -30.02
CA THR A 268 4.81 -6.47 -30.15
C THR A 268 3.53 -6.66 -29.34
N ASN A 269 2.41 -6.42 -30.03
CA ASN A 269 1.17 -7.19 -30.05
C ASN A 269 0.72 -7.82 -28.72
N LEU A 270 -0.26 -7.18 -28.10
CA LEU A 270 -1.47 -7.86 -27.62
C LEU A 270 -2.53 -7.79 -28.73
#